data_AF-A0A8J6EE50-F1
#
_entry.id   AF-A0A8J6EE50-F1
#
_cell.length_a   1.000
_cell.length_b   1.000
_cell.length_c   1.000
_cell.angle_alpha   90.00
_cell.angle_beta   90.00
_cell.angle_gamma   90.00
#
_symmetry.space_group_name_H-M   'P 1'
#
loop_
_entity.id
_entity.type
_entity.pdbx_description
1 polymer ?
#
loop_
_entity_poly.entity_id
_entity_poly.type
_entity_poly.pdbx_seq_one_letter_code
_entity_poly.pdbx_strand_id
1 'polypeptide(L)'
;FVIFFSSDSPQHEILYEWVNPAYLSFEYQSQIQDEFEDSSEILLKDFLKEERFGAVCAALETQSMDWELLGPPNKRCYKKAKGELPDVLSSCMDFLRSEAFFLLLSNLTGLKLHFLAPDNEDSDEGEGSSGDHARSLAQGDGGVEQAGAAARSQEDRVPTCTAELRCWEHGHYTMIHDNGAERQQFALDLLLFCGCEDWEAEYGGFTSYIAKEEDEEVTMGGFLGLKSGLSLDKTDVGS
;
A
#
# COMPACT_ATOMS: atom_id res chain seq x y z
N PHE A 1 1.86 -10.13 21.79
CA PHE A 1 2.70 -9.28 22.66
C PHE A 1 2.04 -7.91 22.76
N VAL A 2 1.90 -7.34 23.95
CA VAL A 2 1.28 -6.01 24.12
C VAL A 2 2.35 -4.94 23.98
N ILE A 3 2.33 -4.19 22.88
CA ILE A 3 3.17 -3.00 22.74
C ILE A 3 2.43 -1.86 23.43
N PHE A 4 2.95 -1.45 24.58
CA PHE A 4 2.51 -0.23 25.24
C PHE A 4 3.06 0.95 24.44
N PHE A 5 2.16 1.73 23.84
CA PHE A 5 2.50 3.06 23.38
C PHE A 5 2.72 3.95 24.61
N SER A 6 3.99 4.15 24.98
CA SER A 6 4.32 5.19 25.92
C SER A 6 3.95 6.51 25.26
N SER A 7 3.07 7.30 25.89
CA SER A 7 2.56 8.60 25.44
C SER A 7 3.64 9.69 25.24
N ASP A 8 4.92 9.31 25.23
CA ASP A 8 6.09 10.19 25.34
C ASP A 8 7.04 10.03 24.13
N SER A 9 6.64 9.30 23.08
CA SER A 9 7.38 9.27 21.81
C SER A 9 6.76 10.29 20.83
N PRO A 10 7.55 11.24 20.30
CA PRO A 10 7.05 12.28 19.38
C PRO A 10 6.45 11.71 18.08
N GLN A 11 6.76 10.45 17.77
CA GLN A 11 6.22 9.75 16.62
C GLN A 11 4.73 9.39 16.77
N HIS A 12 4.21 9.27 17.99
CA HIS A 12 2.79 8.96 18.21
C HIS A 12 1.88 10.18 18.10
N GLU A 13 2.42 11.38 18.37
CA GLU A 13 1.66 12.63 18.32
C GLU A 13 1.12 12.90 16.90
N ILE A 14 1.87 12.53 15.86
CA ILE A 14 1.44 12.72 14.47
C ILE A 14 0.20 11.88 14.12
N LEU A 15 0.05 10.68 14.69
CA LEU A 15 -1.15 9.86 14.48
C LEU A 15 -2.37 10.53 15.10
N TYR A 16 -2.26 11.03 16.34
CA TYR A 16 -3.33 11.75 16.99
C TYR A 16 -3.63 13.10 16.32
N GLU A 17 -2.68 13.68 15.61
CA GLU A 17 -2.89 14.92 14.86
C GLU A 17 -3.71 14.69 13.58
N TRP A 18 -3.45 13.59 12.86
CA TRP A 18 -3.99 13.35 11.51
C TRP A 18 -5.13 12.34 11.45
N VAL A 19 -5.06 11.26 12.22
CA VAL A 19 -5.95 10.10 12.10
C VAL A 19 -7.20 10.27 12.96
N ASN A 20 -8.34 9.85 12.43
CA ASN A 20 -9.58 9.75 13.19
C ASN A 20 -9.39 8.76 14.37
N PRO A 21 -9.64 9.18 15.62
CA PRO A 21 -9.37 8.37 16.82
C PRO A 21 -9.99 6.97 16.82
N ALA A 22 -11.07 6.74 16.07
CA ALA A 22 -11.68 5.40 15.94
C ALA A 22 -10.65 4.37 15.45
N TYR A 23 -9.84 4.73 14.45
CA TYR A 23 -8.81 3.87 13.86
C TYR A 23 -7.57 3.67 14.74
N LEU A 24 -7.47 4.39 15.87
CA LEU A 24 -6.40 4.23 16.84
C LEU A 24 -6.77 3.28 17.99
N SER A 25 -8.01 2.78 18.02
CA SER A 25 -8.45 1.80 19.01
C SER A 25 -8.04 0.38 18.62
N PHE A 26 -7.52 -0.37 19.58
CA PHE A 26 -7.03 -1.73 19.35
C PHE A 26 -8.13 -2.66 18.86
N GLU A 27 -9.32 -2.59 19.48
CA GLU A 27 -10.45 -3.44 19.13
C GLU A 27 -10.93 -3.21 17.70
N TYR A 28 -10.84 -1.97 17.20
CA TYR A 28 -11.24 -1.64 15.84
C TYR A 28 -10.15 -1.97 14.82
N GLN A 29 -8.87 -1.76 15.17
CA GLN A 29 -7.74 -2.20 14.35
C GLN A 29 -7.79 -3.72 14.10
N SER A 30 -8.08 -4.52 15.13
CA SER A 30 -8.22 -5.97 14.99
C SER A 30 -9.34 -6.36 14.03
N GLN A 31 -10.51 -5.70 14.11
CA GLN A 31 -11.62 -5.98 13.19
C GLN A 31 -11.27 -5.62 11.74
N ILE A 32 -10.57 -4.50 11.55
CA ILE A 32 -10.08 -4.08 10.24
C ILE A 32 -9.06 -5.08 9.69
N GLN A 33 -8.15 -5.55 10.55
CA GLN A 33 -7.16 -6.54 10.15
C GLN A 33 -7.83 -7.85 9.71
N ASP A 34 -8.81 -8.35 10.46
CA ASP A 34 -9.56 -9.56 10.08
C ASP A 34 -10.24 -9.38 8.70
N GLU A 35 -10.91 -8.25 8.48
CA GLU A 35 -11.57 -7.94 7.19
C GLU A 35 -10.57 -7.83 6.03
N PHE A 36 -9.41 -7.21 6.29
CA PHE A 36 -8.34 -7.07 5.30
C PHE A 36 -7.66 -8.41 4.98
N GLU A 37 -7.44 -9.28 5.98
CA GLU A 37 -6.86 -10.60 5.76
C GLU A 37 -7.79 -11.48 4.90
N ASP A 38 -9.11 -11.36 5.09
CA ASP A 38 -10.12 -12.10 4.32
C ASP A 38 -10.25 -11.65 2.86
N SER A 39 -10.20 -10.33 2.61
CA SER A 39 -10.50 -9.75 1.30
C SER A 39 -9.28 -9.21 0.55
N SER A 40 -8.16 -9.03 1.24
CA SER A 40 -6.94 -8.36 0.74
C SER A 40 -7.14 -6.90 0.30
N GLU A 41 -8.29 -6.30 0.64
CA GLU A 41 -8.64 -4.91 0.37
C GLU A 41 -9.47 -4.32 1.53
N ILE A 42 -9.40 -3.02 1.78
CA ILE A 42 -10.35 -2.36 2.68
C ILE A 42 -10.49 -0.87 2.37
N LEU A 43 -11.68 -0.31 2.60
CA LEU A 43 -11.96 1.12 2.48
C LEU A 43 -12.34 1.75 3.83
N LEU A 44 -11.43 2.58 4.36
CA LEU A 44 -11.58 3.27 5.63
C LEU A 44 -12.17 4.67 5.41
N LYS A 45 -13.44 4.86 5.76
CA LYS A 45 -14.15 6.15 5.62
C LYS A 45 -13.73 7.12 6.72
N ASP A 46 -13.65 8.42 6.40
CA ASP A 46 -13.32 9.44 7.41
C ASP A 46 -12.02 9.11 8.16
N PHE A 47 -11.03 8.62 7.41
CA PHE A 47 -9.73 8.17 7.93
C PHE A 47 -8.93 9.31 8.54
N LEU A 48 -8.82 10.42 7.82
CA LEU A 48 -8.26 11.65 8.35
C LEU A 48 -9.31 12.39 9.17
N LYS A 49 -8.87 13.10 10.21
CA LYS A 49 -9.74 14.04 10.93
C LYS A 49 -10.32 15.06 9.97
N GLU A 50 -11.59 15.41 10.18
CA GLU A 50 -12.33 16.37 9.35
C GLU A 50 -11.59 17.69 9.14
N GLU A 51 -11.00 18.24 10.21
CA GLU A 51 -10.22 19.49 10.16
C GLU A 51 -8.98 19.40 9.26
N ARG A 52 -8.31 18.24 9.26
CA ARG A 52 -7.10 17.99 8.45
C ARG A 52 -7.46 17.70 7.01
N PHE A 53 -8.47 16.87 6.80
CA PHE A 53 -8.99 16.59 5.47
C PHE A 53 -9.50 17.86 4.79
N GLY A 54 -10.29 18.68 5.50
CA GLY A 54 -10.77 19.96 5.01
C GLY A 54 -9.63 20.93 4.65
N ALA A 55 -8.57 20.98 5.46
CA ALA A 55 -7.40 21.80 5.16
C ALA A 55 -6.63 21.30 3.92
N VAL A 56 -6.52 19.98 3.73
CA VAL A 56 -5.92 19.37 2.54
C VAL A 56 -6.75 19.72 1.29
N CYS A 57 -8.06 19.50 1.32
CA CYS A 57 -8.95 19.86 0.20
C CYS A 57 -8.88 21.36 -0.13
N ALA A 58 -8.94 22.23 0.89
CA ALA A 58 -8.82 23.67 0.69
C ALA A 58 -7.48 24.07 0.06
N ALA A 59 -6.37 23.44 0.46
CA ALA A 59 -5.06 23.68 -0.14
C ALA A 59 -5.01 23.22 -1.61
N LEU A 60 -5.65 22.09 -1.93
CA LEU A 60 -5.74 21.58 -3.30
C LEU A 60 -6.54 22.51 -4.23
N GLU A 61 -7.59 23.15 -3.72
CA GLU A 61 -8.47 24.02 -4.52
C GLU A 61 -7.91 25.45 -4.67
N THR A 62 -7.28 25.99 -3.63
CA THR A 62 -6.99 27.43 -3.54
C THR A 62 -5.55 27.79 -3.90
N GLN A 63 -4.60 26.86 -3.80
CA GLN A 63 -3.19 27.16 -3.99
C GLN A 63 -2.72 26.76 -5.40
N SER A 64 -1.95 27.64 -6.03
CA SER A 64 -1.34 27.35 -7.33
C SER A 64 -0.26 26.29 -7.16
N MET A 65 -0.55 25.06 -7.58
CA MET A 65 0.41 23.96 -7.63
C MET A 65 0.96 23.80 -9.05
N ASP A 66 2.24 23.48 -9.14
CA ASP A 66 2.85 23.09 -10.40
C ASP A 66 2.51 21.62 -10.68
N TRP A 67 1.91 21.37 -11.85
CA TRP A 67 1.51 20.04 -12.29
C TRP A 67 2.30 19.63 -13.53
N GLU A 68 2.79 18.40 -13.54
CA GLU A 68 3.45 17.78 -14.68
C GLU A 68 2.56 16.70 -15.27
N LEU A 69 2.25 16.79 -16.56
CA LEU A 69 1.49 15.76 -17.27
C LEU A 69 2.42 14.58 -17.56
N LEU A 70 2.09 13.40 -17.01
CA LEU A 70 2.84 12.18 -17.21
C LEU A 70 2.35 11.39 -18.42
N GLY A 71 3.31 10.78 -19.11
CA GLY A 71 3.12 9.88 -20.23
C GLY A 71 4.10 8.69 -20.18
N PRO A 72 4.29 7.96 -21.28
CA PRO A 72 3.68 8.16 -22.60
C PRO A 72 2.22 7.68 -22.68
N PRO A 73 1.42 8.15 -23.66
CA PRO A 73 -0.01 7.84 -23.77
C PRO A 73 -0.34 6.35 -23.88
N ASN A 74 0.58 5.51 -24.35
CA ASN A 74 0.38 4.06 -24.39
C ASN A 74 0.59 3.37 -23.02
N LYS A 75 0.77 4.14 -21.94
CA LYS A 75 0.93 3.66 -20.57
C LYS A 75 0.09 4.47 -19.58
N ARG A 76 0.19 5.80 -19.64
CA ARG A 76 -0.49 6.73 -18.73
C ARG A 76 -0.76 8.07 -19.37
N CYS A 77 -1.74 8.77 -18.81
CA CYS A 77 -2.00 10.18 -19.03
C CYS A 77 -2.63 10.73 -17.74
N TYR A 78 -1.87 11.37 -16.86
CA TYR A 78 -2.41 12.04 -15.68
C TYR A 78 -1.44 13.12 -15.19
N LYS A 79 -1.93 14.05 -14.35
CA LYS A 79 -1.08 15.09 -13.77
C LYS A 79 -0.50 14.64 -12.43
N LYS A 80 0.79 14.85 -12.23
CA LYS A 80 1.50 14.65 -10.97
C LYS A 80 2.00 16.00 -10.46
N ALA A 81 1.88 16.24 -9.16
CA ALA A 81 2.41 17.46 -8.56
C ALA A 81 3.95 17.50 -8.65
N LYS A 82 4.49 18.68 -8.95
CA LYS A 82 5.92 18.94 -9.13
C LYS A 82 6.34 20.12 -8.25
N GLY A 83 7.59 20.11 -7.83
CA GLY A 83 8.17 21.19 -7.04
C GLY A 83 7.76 21.11 -5.57
N GLU A 84 7.77 22.27 -4.90
CA GLU A 84 7.42 22.38 -3.49
C GLU A 84 5.89 22.35 -3.32
N LEU A 85 5.42 21.48 -2.42
CA LEU A 85 4.01 21.40 -2.07
C LEU A 85 3.69 22.43 -0.97
N PRO A 86 2.49 23.01 -0.96
CA PRO A 86 1.94 23.73 0.19
C PRO A 86 2.21 23.03 1.53
N ASP A 87 2.47 23.81 2.59
CA ASP A 87 2.85 23.27 3.91
C ASP A 87 1.91 22.16 4.42
N VAL A 88 0.60 22.33 4.25
CA VAL A 88 -0.41 21.34 4.66
C VAL A 88 -0.29 20.03 3.87
N LEU A 89 -0.05 20.12 2.56
CA LEU A 89 0.12 18.97 1.68
C LEU A 89 1.45 18.27 1.94
N SER A 90 2.53 19.04 2.13
CA SER A 90 3.83 18.53 2.57
C SER A 90 3.71 17.77 3.89
N SER A 91 3.03 18.37 4.88
CA SER A 91 2.81 17.73 6.20
C SER A 91 1.97 16.45 6.09
N CYS A 92 0.97 16.43 5.22
CA CYS A 92 0.18 15.22 4.95
C CYS A 92 1.05 14.12 4.32
N MET A 93 1.93 14.48 3.38
CA MET A 93 2.86 13.53 2.75
C MET A 93 3.90 13.01 3.76
N ASP A 94 4.37 13.86 4.68
CA ASP A 94 5.27 13.45 5.76
C ASP A 94 4.58 12.50 6.74
N PHE A 95 3.31 12.75 7.09
CA PHE A 95 2.50 11.81 7.86
C PHE A 95 2.38 10.44 7.17
N LEU A 96 2.03 10.40 5.89
CA LEU A 96 1.90 9.15 5.11
C LEU A 96 3.24 8.40 4.94
N ARG A 97 4.37 9.08 5.14
CA ARG A 97 5.72 8.50 5.10
C ARG A 97 6.30 8.24 6.49
N SER A 98 5.57 8.57 7.55
CA SER A 98 6.06 8.48 8.92
C SER A 98 6.15 7.03 9.40
N GLU A 99 7.16 6.76 10.23
CA GLU A 99 7.37 5.46 10.87
C GLU A 99 6.13 4.99 11.65
N ALA A 100 5.46 5.92 12.34
CA ALA A 100 4.24 5.63 13.09
C ALA A 100 3.08 5.20 12.18
N PHE A 101 2.96 5.79 11.00
CA PHE A 101 1.94 5.39 10.04
C PHE A 101 2.21 3.99 9.47
N PHE A 102 3.48 3.63 9.23
CA PHE A 102 3.84 2.28 8.81
C PHE A 102 3.50 1.22 9.88
N LEU A 103 3.71 1.54 11.16
CA LEU A 103 3.28 0.68 12.25
C LEU A 103 1.76 0.55 12.31
N LEU A 104 1.02 1.66 12.12
CA LEU A 104 -0.43 1.62 12.04
C LEU A 104 -0.90 0.74 10.87
N LEU A 105 -0.33 0.90 9.67
CA LEU A 105 -0.64 0.04 8.53
C LEU A 105 -0.34 -1.43 8.81
N SER A 106 0.75 -1.72 9.52
CA SER A 106 1.07 -3.10 9.93
C SER A 106 -0.04 -3.68 10.81
N ASN A 107 -0.52 -2.91 11.77
CA ASN A 107 -1.62 -3.33 12.65
C ASN A 107 -2.96 -3.45 11.91
N LEU A 108 -3.20 -2.66 10.86
CA LEU A 108 -4.46 -2.70 10.09
C LEU A 108 -4.48 -3.80 9.03
N THR A 109 -3.33 -4.31 8.61
CA THR A 109 -3.22 -5.21 7.45
C THR A 109 -2.58 -6.56 7.76
N GLY A 110 -1.97 -6.71 8.95
CA GLY A 110 -1.18 -7.89 9.29
C GLY A 110 0.15 -8.00 8.54
N LEU A 111 0.51 -7.01 7.71
CA LEU A 111 1.77 -7.00 6.97
C LEU A 111 2.90 -6.44 7.84
N LYS A 112 4.09 -7.04 7.80
CA LYS A 112 5.28 -6.53 8.50
C LYS A 112 5.89 -5.33 7.77
N LEU A 113 5.29 -4.16 7.93
CA LEU A 113 5.77 -2.87 7.38
C LEU A 113 6.60 -2.08 8.39
N HIS A 114 6.74 -2.58 9.62
CA HIS A 114 7.51 -1.93 10.67
C HIS A 114 8.21 -2.97 11.55
N PHE A 115 9.40 -2.67 12.07
CA PHE A 115 10.16 -3.62 12.89
C PHE A 115 9.54 -3.93 14.26
N LEU A 116 8.65 -3.05 14.74
CA LEU A 116 7.84 -3.28 15.94
C LEU A 116 6.53 -4.03 15.66
N ALA A 117 6.17 -4.26 14.40
CA ALA A 117 4.97 -5.03 14.10
C ALA A 117 5.14 -6.49 14.55
N PRO A 118 4.06 -7.16 14.99
CA PRO A 118 4.11 -8.59 15.28
C PRO A 118 4.56 -9.36 14.03
N ASP A 119 5.37 -10.40 14.24
CA ASP A 119 5.64 -11.39 13.20
C ASP A 119 4.37 -12.25 13.06
N ASN A 120 3.63 -12.03 11.97
CA ASN A 120 2.56 -12.95 11.58
C ASN A 120 3.24 -14.18 10.95
N GLU A 121 3.44 -15.23 11.74
CA GLU A 121 4.11 -16.49 11.35
C GLU A 121 3.28 -17.39 10.40
N ASP A 122 2.35 -16.82 9.62
CA ASP A 122 1.45 -17.58 8.72
C ASP A 122 1.83 -17.47 7.22
N SER A 123 3.11 -17.28 6.91
CA SER A 123 3.59 -17.48 5.53
C SER A 123 3.84 -18.96 5.28
N ASP A 124 2.82 -19.61 4.71
CA ASP A 124 2.77 -20.96 4.12
C ASP A 124 4.06 -21.80 4.21
N GLU A 125 3.96 -22.90 4.95
CA GLU A 125 4.86 -24.04 4.83
C GLU A 125 4.81 -24.57 3.39
N GLY A 126 5.79 -24.16 2.57
CA GLY A 126 6.01 -24.76 1.26
C GLY A 126 6.10 -26.27 1.40
N GLU A 127 5.18 -26.98 0.73
CA GLU A 127 5.04 -28.43 0.77
C GLU A 127 6.40 -29.13 0.67
N GLY A 128 6.84 -29.69 1.79
CA GLY A 128 7.95 -30.63 1.85
C GLY A 128 7.57 -31.88 1.06
N SER A 129 8.03 -31.98 -0.18
CA SER A 129 8.00 -33.22 -0.95
C SER A 129 8.84 -34.28 -0.23
N SER A 130 8.19 -35.14 0.54
CA SER A 130 8.78 -36.35 1.10
C SER A 130 8.20 -37.56 0.37
N GLY A 131 9.06 -38.32 -0.32
CA GLY A 131 8.68 -39.53 -1.02
C GLY A 131 9.86 -40.25 -1.69
N ASP A 132 10.87 -40.61 -0.89
CA ASP A 132 11.95 -41.55 -1.22
C ASP A 132 11.53 -42.73 -2.10
N HIS A 133 12.36 -43.09 -3.08
CA HIS A 133 12.63 -44.49 -3.45
C HIS A 133 14.11 -44.65 -3.88
N ALA A 134 14.89 -45.33 -3.02
CA ALA A 134 16.22 -45.90 -3.28
C ALA A 134 16.30 -46.59 -4.68
N ARG A 135 17.44 -46.80 -5.35
CA ARG A 135 18.64 -47.58 -4.95
C ARG A 135 19.79 -47.41 -5.98
N SER A 136 21.03 -47.59 -5.50
CA SER A 136 22.19 -48.23 -6.17
C SER A 136 23.36 -47.39 -6.72
N LEU A 137 24.38 -47.23 -5.85
CA LEU A 137 25.84 -47.40 -6.05
C LEU A 137 26.47 -47.25 -7.46
N ALA A 138 27.42 -46.30 -7.60
CA ALA A 138 28.77 -46.50 -8.18
C ALA A 138 29.70 -45.29 -7.93
N GLN A 139 31.01 -45.56 -7.86
CA GLN A 139 32.14 -44.73 -7.42
C GLN A 139 32.67 -43.68 -8.43
N GLY A 140 33.41 -42.68 -7.93
CA GLY A 140 34.39 -41.84 -8.66
C GLY A 140 34.32 -40.37 -8.24
N ASP A 141 35.15 -39.89 -7.30
CA ASP A 141 36.45 -39.21 -7.47
C ASP A 141 36.39 -37.77 -8.06
N GLY A 142 36.92 -36.82 -7.28
CA GLY A 142 37.54 -35.56 -7.74
C GLY A 142 36.66 -34.42 -8.29
N GLY A 143 36.55 -33.31 -7.53
CA GLY A 143 36.17 -32.01 -8.11
C GLY A 143 35.50 -31.06 -7.12
N VAL A 144 36.30 -30.28 -6.39
CA VAL A 144 35.81 -29.17 -5.57
C VAL A 144 35.55 -27.99 -6.51
N GLU A 145 34.30 -27.79 -6.91
CA GLU A 145 33.85 -26.52 -7.49
C GLU A 145 32.72 -25.95 -6.63
N GLN A 146 33.08 -24.86 -5.97
CA GLN A 146 32.32 -24.12 -4.99
C GLN A 146 31.36 -23.20 -5.76
N ALA A 147 30.18 -23.70 -6.12
CA ALA A 147 29.06 -22.87 -6.58
C ALA A 147 28.15 -22.61 -5.37
N GLY A 148 28.43 -21.52 -4.66
CA GLY A 148 27.61 -21.04 -3.57
C GLY A 148 26.21 -20.69 -4.06
N ALA A 149 25.25 -21.57 -3.76
CA ALA A 149 23.84 -21.25 -3.82
C ALA A 149 23.57 -20.16 -2.78
N ALA A 150 23.36 -18.93 -3.25
CA ALA A 150 22.82 -17.87 -2.43
C ALA A 150 21.34 -18.19 -2.17
N ALA A 151 21.09 -19.06 -1.19
CA ALA A 151 19.85 -19.06 -0.45
C ALA A 151 19.76 -17.68 0.21
N ARG A 152 19.02 -16.76 -0.40
CA ARG A 152 18.64 -15.51 0.26
C ARG A 152 17.67 -15.93 1.36
N SER A 153 18.15 -15.95 2.60
CA SER A 153 17.26 -15.98 3.75
C SER A 153 16.28 -14.82 3.63
N GLN A 154 15.01 -15.10 3.85
CA GLN A 154 13.90 -14.15 3.86
C GLN A 154 13.95 -13.30 5.14
N GLU A 155 15.14 -12.86 5.52
CA GLU A 155 15.44 -12.09 6.73
C GLU A 155 15.45 -10.59 6.39
N ASP A 156 14.59 -9.84 7.08
CA ASP A 156 14.58 -8.38 7.23
C ASP A 156 14.71 -7.54 5.95
N ARG A 157 13.73 -7.65 5.04
CA ARG A 157 13.55 -6.61 4.00
C ARG A 157 13.08 -5.33 4.68
N VAL A 158 13.87 -4.26 4.57
CA VAL A 158 13.50 -2.93 5.05
C VAL A 158 12.28 -2.44 4.24
N PRO A 159 11.15 -2.13 4.89
CA PRO A 159 9.96 -1.60 4.23
C PRO A 159 10.28 -0.29 3.50
N THR A 160 9.75 -0.14 2.28
CA THR A 160 9.93 1.07 1.46
C THR A 160 8.58 1.54 0.96
N CYS A 161 8.40 2.86 0.81
CA CYS A 161 7.24 3.42 0.12
C CYS A 161 7.64 4.36 -1.00
N THR A 162 6.72 4.53 -1.94
CA THR A 162 6.72 5.64 -2.89
C THR A 162 5.35 6.30 -2.82
N ALA A 163 5.32 7.63 -2.91
CA ALA A 163 4.07 8.39 -2.80
C ALA A 163 4.11 9.58 -3.75
N GLU A 164 2.97 9.85 -4.38
CA GLU A 164 2.78 10.96 -5.29
C GLU A 164 1.38 11.56 -5.16
N LEU A 165 1.30 12.88 -5.33
CA LEU A 165 0.03 13.60 -5.42
C LEU A 165 -0.38 13.67 -6.90
N ARG A 166 -1.56 13.13 -7.21
CA ARG A 166 -2.11 13.04 -8.57
C ARG A 166 -3.36 13.92 -8.70
N CYS A 167 -3.55 14.49 -9.88
CA CYS A 167 -4.76 15.20 -10.27
C CYS A 167 -5.40 14.51 -11.49
N TRP A 168 -6.66 14.12 -11.32
CA TRP A 168 -7.46 13.41 -12.32
C TRP A 168 -8.48 14.35 -12.94
N GLU A 169 -8.51 14.39 -14.27
CA GLU A 169 -9.40 15.21 -15.07
C GLU A 169 -9.91 14.38 -16.26
N HIS A 170 -10.87 14.91 -17.01
CA HIS A 170 -11.37 14.26 -18.22
C HIS A 170 -10.23 13.89 -19.18
N GLY A 171 -10.19 12.62 -19.58
CA GLY A 171 -9.17 12.07 -20.48
C GLY A 171 -7.89 11.58 -19.80
N HIS A 172 -7.82 11.64 -18.46
CA HIS A 172 -6.74 11.00 -17.71
C HIS A 172 -7.00 9.50 -17.54
N TYR A 173 -5.94 8.69 -17.55
CA TYR A 173 -5.99 7.24 -17.38
C TYR A 173 -4.62 6.64 -17.02
N THR A 174 -4.64 5.41 -16.51
CA THR A 174 -3.50 4.48 -16.43
C THR A 174 -3.86 3.17 -17.09
N MET A 175 -2.90 2.49 -17.70
CA MET A 175 -3.08 1.17 -18.32
C MET A 175 -2.32 0.09 -17.56
N ILE A 176 -2.61 -1.19 -17.83
CA ILE A 176 -1.97 -2.35 -17.17
C ILE A 176 -0.43 -2.30 -17.28
N HIS A 177 0.09 -1.83 -18.41
CA HIS A 177 1.55 -1.69 -18.64
C HIS A 177 2.18 -0.45 -17.99
N ASP A 178 1.40 0.30 -17.20
CA ASP A 178 1.89 1.48 -16.50
C ASP A 178 2.79 1.14 -15.32
N ASN A 179 2.58 -0.05 -14.76
CA ASN A 179 3.38 -0.60 -13.69
C ASN A 179 4.76 -0.96 -14.27
N GLY A 180 5.80 -0.23 -13.83
CA GLY A 180 7.18 -0.56 -14.18
C GLY A 180 7.54 -1.98 -13.74
N ALA A 181 8.62 -2.54 -14.29
CA ALA A 181 9.11 -3.88 -13.94
C ALA A 181 9.36 -4.07 -12.43
N GLU A 182 9.48 -2.98 -11.66
CA GLU A 182 9.67 -2.99 -10.20
C GLU A 182 8.41 -3.40 -9.40
N ARG A 183 7.21 -3.21 -9.98
CA ARG A 183 5.94 -3.63 -9.35
C ARG A 183 5.66 -5.13 -9.48
N GLN A 184 6.55 -5.95 -10.04
CA GLN A 184 6.44 -7.43 -10.07
C GLN A 184 6.70 -8.09 -8.69
N GLN A 185 6.39 -7.37 -7.62
CA GLN A 185 6.62 -7.79 -6.23
C GLN A 185 5.33 -7.51 -5.45
N PHE A 186 5.09 -8.30 -4.40
CA PHE A 186 4.06 -8.01 -3.42
C PHE A 186 4.18 -6.57 -2.90
N ALA A 187 3.11 -5.80 -3.03
CA ALA A 187 3.05 -4.42 -2.56
C ALA A 187 1.68 -4.11 -1.94
N LEU A 188 1.65 -3.11 -1.06
CA LEU A 188 0.42 -2.52 -0.54
C LEU A 188 0.21 -1.19 -1.25
N ASP A 189 -0.84 -1.09 -2.06
CA ASP A 189 -1.27 0.18 -2.64
C ASP A 189 -2.17 0.93 -1.64
N LEU A 190 -1.98 2.24 -1.55
CA LEU A 190 -2.71 3.13 -0.65
C LEU A 190 -3.24 4.32 -1.44
N LEU A 191 -4.55 4.53 -1.39
CA LEU A 191 -5.24 5.59 -2.12
C LEU A 191 -6.04 6.48 -1.17
N LEU A 192 -5.60 7.74 -1.01
CA LEU A 192 -6.34 8.78 -0.28
C LEU A 192 -7.01 9.71 -1.29
N PHE A 193 -8.34 9.71 -1.31
CA PHE A 193 -9.13 10.49 -2.26
C PHE A 193 -9.55 11.85 -1.67
N CYS A 194 -9.46 12.92 -2.47
CA CYS A 194 -9.80 14.28 -2.08
C CYS A 194 -10.67 14.95 -3.17
N GLY A 195 -11.69 15.72 -2.78
CA GLY A 195 -12.45 16.58 -3.71
C GLY A 195 -13.30 15.85 -4.76
N CYS A 196 -13.87 14.68 -4.43
CA CYS A 196 -14.63 13.82 -5.36
C CYS A 196 -16.06 13.53 -4.87
N GLU A 197 -16.66 14.43 -4.07
CA GLU A 197 -18.00 14.22 -3.49
C GLU A 197 -19.11 14.01 -4.55
N ASP A 198 -18.98 14.69 -5.70
CA ASP A 198 -19.94 14.63 -6.82
C ASP A 198 -19.48 13.67 -7.95
N TRP A 199 -18.52 12.78 -7.66
CA TRP A 199 -17.98 11.86 -8.66
C TRP A 199 -18.83 10.60 -8.78
N GLU A 200 -19.31 10.33 -9.99
CA GLU A 200 -20.19 9.20 -10.30
C GLU A 200 -19.46 8.10 -11.08
N ALA A 201 -19.96 6.86 -11.01
CA ALA A 201 -19.33 5.69 -11.61
C ALA A 201 -19.13 5.85 -13.13
N GLU A 202 -20.10 6.48 -13.79
CA GLU A 202 -20.14 6.69 -15.23
C GLU A 202 -19.05 7.64 -15.73
N TYR A 203 -18.43 8.41 -14.84
CA TYR A 203 -17.31 9.29 -15.18
C TYR A 203 -15.98 8.52 -15.30
N GLY A 204 -15.96 7.25 -14.89
CA GLY A 204 -14.73 6.46 -14.80
C GLY A 204 -13.86 6.92 -13.63
N GLY A 205 -12.53 6.80 -13.77
CA GLY A 205 -11.58 7.25 -12.74
C GLY A 205 -11.44 6.32 -11.52
N PHE A 206 -12.15 5.20 -11.51
CA PHE A 206 -11.94 4.14 -10.54
C PHE A 206 -10.63 3.38 -10.80
N THR A 207 -10.08 2.76 -9.75
CA THR A 207 -8.91 1.88 -9.86
C THR A 207 -9.43 0.45 -9.93
N SER A 208 -8.98 -0.31 -10.94
CA SER A 208 -9.36 -1.70 -11.13
C SER A 208 -8.12 -2.58 -11.08
N TYR A 209 -8.20 -3.69 -10.36
CA TYR A 209 -7.14 -4.66 -10.25
C TYR A 209 -7.55 -5.94 -11.00
N ILE A 210 -6.61 -6.49 -11.77
CA ILE A 210 -6.84 -7.66 -12.62
C ILE A 210 -5.77 -8.68 -12.29
N ALA A 211 -6.19 -9.90 -11.91
CA ALA A 211 -5.28 -11.00 -11.70
C ALA A 211 -4.65 -11.43 -13.04
N LYS A 212 -3.35 -11.72 -13.04
CA LYS A 212 -2.55 -11.98 -14.25
C LYS A 212 -3.05 -13.17 -15.09
N GLU A 213 -3.76 -14.12 -14.46
CA GLU A 213 -4.21 -15.37 -15.09
C GLU A 213 -5.74 -15.56 -15.09
N GLU A 214 -6.51 -14.58 -14.61
CA GLU A 214 -7.97 -14.65 -14.60
C GLU A 214 -8.55 -13.57 -15.52
N ASP A 215 -9.60 -13.95 -16.28
CA ASP A 215 -10.40 -13.00 -17.05
C ASP A 215 -11.39 -12.21 -16.16
N GLU A 216 -11.34 -12.41 -14.84
CA GLU A 216 -12.21 -11.77 -13.86
C GLU A 216 -11.59 -10.45 -13.38
N GLU A 217 -12.28 -9.35 -13.70
CA GLU A 217 -11.94 -8.01 -13.23
C GLU A 217 -12.46 -7.84 -11.80
N VAL A 218 -11.54 -7.58 -10.85
CA VAL A 218 -11.93 -7.07 -9.53
C VAL A 218 -11.96 -5.54 -9.64
N THR A 219 -13.13 -5.05 -10.06
CA THR A 219 -13.39 -3.61 -10.07
C THR A 219 -13.60 -3.16 -8.64
N MET A 220 -12.60 -2.51 -8.05
CA MET A 220 -12.84 -1.80 -6.81
C MET A 220 -13.74 -0.61 -7.13
N GLY A 221 -14.89 -0.55 -6.45
CA GLY A 221 -15.77 0.61 -6.53
C GLY A 221 -14.92 1.84 -6.27
N GLY A 222 -14.85 2.73 -7.26
CA GLY A 222 -14.20 4.03 -7.07
C GLY A 222 -14.71 4.68 -5.79
N PHE A 223 -14.00 5.68 -5.32
CA PHE A 223 -14.42 6.53 -4.22
C PHE A 223 -15.68 7.33 -4.61
N LEU A 224 -16.81 6.64 -4.76
CA LEU A 224 -18.05 7.12 -5.33
C LEU A 224 -18.97 7.51 -4.18
N GLY A 225 -19.33 8.79 -4.13
CA GLY A 225 -20.25 9.33 -3.13
C GLY A 225 -19.73 9.37 -1.68
N LEU A 226 -18.43 9.16 -1.46
CA LEU A 226 -17.80 9.37 -0.17
C LEU A 226 -17.11 10.73 -0.12
N LYS A 227 -17.05 11.32 1.08
CA LYS A 227 -16.41 12.63 1.29
C LYS A 227 -14.92 12.50 1.53
N SER A 228 -14.53 11.56 2.39
CA SER A 228 -13.14 11.22 2.66
C SER A 228 -12.94 9.73 2.93
N GLY A 229 -11.79 9.19 2.54
CA GLY A 229 -11.43 7.82 2.86
C GLY A 229 -10.12 7.35 2.25
N LEU A 230 -9.62 6.27 2.83
CA LEU A 230 -8.35 5.62 2.52
C LEU A 230 -8.64 4.19 2.05
N SER A 231 -8.30 3.83 0.81
CA SER A 231 -8.27 2.41 0.43
C SER A 231 -6.87 1.84 0.61
N LEU A 232 -6.82 0.59 1.06
CA LEU A 232 -5.62 -0.23 1.18
C LEU A 232 -5.85 -1.50 0.37
N ASP A 233 -4.92 -1.83 -0.50
CA ASP A 233 -5.05 -2.96 -1.43
C ASP A 233 -3.76 -3.75 -1.50
N LYS A 234 -3.81 -5.04 -1.16
CA LYS A 234 -2.68 -5.94 -1.37
C LYS A 234 -2.61 -6.30 -2.84
N THR A 235 -1.52 -5.93 -3.48
CA THR A 235 -1.25 -6.25 -4.89
C THR A 235 -0.30 -7.43 -4.98
N ASP A 236 -0.78 -8.53 -5.56
CA ASP A 236 0.06 -9.64 -6.02
C ASP A 236 0.26 -9.48 -7.53
N VAL A 237 1.34 -8.82 -7.90
CA VAL A 237 1.76 -8.78 -9.30
C VAL A 237 2.64 -10.00 -9.52
N GLY A 238 1.99 -11.16 -9.63
CA GLY A 238 2.62 -12.48 -9.64
C GLY A 238 3.85 -12.58 -10.55
N SER A 239 4.82 -13.37 -10.06
CA SER A 239 6.07 -13.76 -10.75
C SER A 239 5.83 -14.45 -12.10
#